data_AF-A0A1T5FAY9-F1
#
_entry.id   AF-A0A1T5FAY9-F1
#
_cell.length_a   1.000
_cell.length_b   1.000
_cell.length_c   1.000
_cell.angle_alpha   90.00
_cell.angle_beta   90.00
_cell.angle_gamma   90.00
#
_symmetry.space_group_name_H-M   'P 1'
#
loop_
_entity.id
_entity.type
_entity.pdbx_description
1 polymer ?
#
loop_
_entity_poly.entity_id
_entity_poly.type
_entity_poly.pdbx_seq_one_letter_code
_entity_poly.pdbx_strand_id
1 'polypeptide(L)' 'MFYEKTMLLGIMGIGGQELLLITFACLLLFGGKKIPELMRGLGQGVREFKRGQEEAPRQDVADQPTEQHS' A
#
# COMPACT_ATOMS: atom_id res chain seq x y z
N MET A 1 23.29 13.53 32.69
CA MET A 1 22.92 14.81 32.03
C MET A 1 22.99 14.78 30.50
N PHE A 2 23.74 13.87 29.85
CA PHE A 2 23.68 13.70 28.38
C PHE A 2 22.50 12.83 27.90
N TYR A 3 22.07 11.85 28.71
CA TYR A 3 21.00 10.91 28.35
C TYR A 3 19.59 11.53 28.26
N GLU A 4 19.26 12.48 29.13
CA GLU A 4 17.97 13.20 29.07
C GLU A 4 17.80 13.90 27.72
N LYS A 5 18.89 14.47 27.19
CA LYS A 5 18.88 15.22 25.93
C LYS A 5 18.77 14.29 24.72
N THR A 6 19.38 13.10 24.76
CA THR A 6 19.18 12.04 23.75
C THR A 6 17.74 11.53 23.74
N MET A 7 17.11 11.40 24.92
CA MET A 7 15.71 10.98 25.04
C MET A 7 14.75 12.06 24.51
N LEU A 8 15.04 13.35 24.78
CA LEU A 8 14.25 14.50 24.32
C LEU A 8 14.41 14.74 22.80
N LEU A 9 15.60 14.48 22.23
CA LEU A 9 15.83 14.51 20.78
C LEU A 9 15.08 13.39 20.04
N GLY A 10 14.91 12.23 20.69
CA GLY A 10 14.09 11.13 20.18
C GLY A 10 12.60 11.48 20.09
N ILE A 11 12.10 12.29 21.03
CA ILE A 11 10.67 12.64 21.14
C ILE A 11 10.23 13.76 20.18
N MET A 12 11.15 14.60 19.70
CA MET A 12 10.86 15.68 18.73
C MET A 12 11.22 15.31 17.27
N GLY A 13 11.69 14.08 17.02
CA GLY A 13 12.05 13.54 15.69
C GLY A 13 11.34 12.23 15.32
N ILE A 14 10.23 11.92 16.01
CA ILE A 14 9.56 10.60 16.13
C ILE A 14 9.19 9.91 14.81
N GLY A 15 9.05 10.62 13.69
CA GLY A 15 8.61 9.97 12.46
C GLY A 15 9.66 9.04 11.85
N GLY A 16 10.90 9.53 11.72
CA GLY A 16 11.91 8.86 10.89
C GLY A 16 12.71 7.79 11.64
N GLN A 17 13.16 8.10 12.85
CA GLN A 17 14.10 7.24 13.57
C GLN A 17 13.43 6.00 14.17
N GLU A 18 12.21 6.12 14.69
CA GLU A 18 11.42 4.98 15.17
C GLU A 18 11.00 4.08 14.01
N LEU A 19 10.55 4.65 12.89
CA LEU A 19 10.21 3.86 11.71
C LEU A 19 11.44 3.12 11.16
N LEU A 20 12.61 3.77 11.15
CA LEU A 20 13.87 3.13 10.74
C LEU A 20 14.24 1.98 11.69
N LEU A 21 14.14 2.16 13.01
CA LEU A 21 14.41 1.12 14.01
C LEU A 21 13.45 -0.07 13.87
N ILE A 22 12.15 0.18 13.72
CA ILE A 22 11.13 -0.87 13.53
C ILE A 22 11.39 -1.61 12.22
N THR A 23 11.65 -0.89 11.14
CA THR A 23 11.98 -1.47 9.83
C THR A 23 13.23 -2.32 9.93
N PHE A 24 14.26 -1.84 10.63
CA PHE A 24 15.51 -2.59 10.84
C PHE A 24 15.28 -3.86 11.66
N ALA A 25 14.49 -3.80 12.73
CA ALA A 25 14.10 -4.97 13.53
C ALA A 25 13.31 -5.98 12.69
N CYS A 26 12.31 -5.53 11.92
CA CYS A 26 11.56 -6.37 10.97
C CYS A 26 12.47 -6.99 9.90
N LEU A 27 13.46 -6.25 9.40
CA LEU A 27 14.46 -6.74 8.44
C LEU A 27 15.34 -7.85 9.03
N LEU A 28 15.68 -7.78 10.32
CA LEU A 28 16.44 -8.84 10.99
C LEU A 28 15.59 -10.10 11.22
N LEU A 29 14.31 -9.94 11.58
CA LEU A 29 13.40 -11.06 11.84
C LEU A 29 12.93 -11.76 10.56
N PHE A 30 12.51 -10.99 9.56
CA PHE A 30 11.93 -11.51 8.32
C PHE A 30 12.91 -11.52 7.13
N GLY A 31 14.02 -10.78 7.21
CA GLY A 31 14.94 -10.59 6.10
C GLY A 31 14.47 -9.49 5.13
N GLY A 32 15.41 -8.71 4.60
CA GLY A 32 15.12 -7.60 3.66
C GLY A 32 14.46 -8.00 2.34
N LYS A 33 14.40 -9.31 2.02
CA LYS A 33 13.75 -9.82 0.81
C LYS A 33 12.26 -10.16 1.01
N LYS A 34 11.82 -10.46 2.24
CA LYS A 34 10.45 -10.93 2.49
C LYS A 34 9.41 -9.80 2.47
N ILE A 35 9.76 -8.62 2.98
CA ILE A 35 8.88 -7.43 2.93
C ILE A 35 8.50 -7.05 1.48
N PRO A 36 9.45 -6.86 0.53
CA PRO A 36 9.10 -6.52 -0.86
C PRO A 36 8.42 -7.68 -1.60
N GLU A 37 8.76 -8.94 -1.30
CA GLU A 37 8.10 -10.12 -1.88
C GLU A 37 6.61 -10.17 -1.49
N LEU A 38 6.29 -9.95 -0.22
CA LEU A 38 4.92 -9.87 0.28
C LEU A 38 4.16 -8.66 -0.28
N MET A 39 4.80 -7.48 -0.33
CA MET A 39 4.19 -6.28 -0.92
C MET A 39 3.84 -6.46 -2.39
N ARG A 40 4.71 -7.13 -3.17
CA ARG A 40 4.43 -7.43 -4.58
C ARG A 40 3.23 -8.37 -4.73
N GLY A 41 3.16 -9.44 -3.93
CA GLY A 41 2.01 -10.34 -3.93
C GLY A 41 0.70 -9.66 -3.53
N LEU A 42 0.73 -8.87 -2.45
CA LEU A 42 -0.41 -8.08 -1.99
C LEU A 42 -0.86 -7.05 -3.04
N GLY A 43 0.08 -6.33 -3.65
CA GLY A 43 -0.21 -5.33 -4.68
C GLY A 43 -0.84 -5.95 -5.93
N GLN A 44 -0.38 -7.14 -6.34
CA GLN A 44 -1.02 -7.89 -7.43
C GLN A 44 -2.44 -8.33 -7.06
N GLY A 45 -2.64 -8.87 -5.85
CA GLY A 45 -3.97 -9.26 -5.36
C GLY A 45 -4.96 -8.09 -5.29
N VAL A 46 -4.53 -6.94 -4.76
CA VAL A 46 -5.34 -5.72 -4.70
C VAL A 46 -5.69 -5.21 -6.11
N ARG A 47 -4.75 -5.28 -7.05
CA ARG A 47 -4.98 -4.86 -8.44
C ARG A 47 -6.01 -5.74 -9.14
N GLU A 48 -5.93 -7.07 -8.97
CA GLU A 48 -6.88 -8.00 -9.57
C GLU A 48 -8.25 -7.91 -8.89
N PHE A 49 -8.29 -7.72 -7.57
CA PHE A 49 -9.52 -7.45 -6.82
C PHE A 49 -10.23 -6.19 -7.33
N LYS A 50 -9.48 -5.11 -7.56
CA LYS A 50 -10.02 -3.86 -8.08
C LYS A 50 -10.54 -4.01 -9.52
N ARG A 51 -9.84 -4.76 -10.37
CA ARG A 51 -10.30 -5.09 -11.73
C ARG A 51 -11.60 -5.88 -11.74
N GLY A 52 -11.69 -6.95 -10.93
CA GLY A 52 -12.92 -7.73 -10.81
C GLY A 52 -14.09 -6.92 -10.25
N GLN A 53 -13.81 -5.93 -9.39
CA GLN A 53 -14.82 -4.97 -8.90
C GLN A 53 -15.24 -3.96 -9.98
N GLU A 54 -14.34 -3.52 -10.87
CA GLU A 54 -14.65 -2.58 -11.97
C GLU A 54 -15.38 -3.28 -13.15
N GLU A 55 -15.15 -4.58 -13.35
CA GLU A 55 -15.80 -5.39 -14.39
C GLU A 55 -17.25 -5.78 -14.02
N ALA A 56 -17.64 -5.66 -12.75
CA ALA A 56 -19.01 -5.83 -12.26
C ALA A 56 -19.58 -4.48 -11.80
N PRO A 57 -20.45 -3.75 -12.55
CA PRO A 57 -21.12 -4.01 -13.82
C PRO A 57 -20.87 -2.90 -14.88
N ARG A 58 -20.27 -3.27 -16.02
CA ARG A 58 -20.55 -2.64 -17.32
C ARG A 58 -21.10 -3.69 -18.29
N GLN A 59 -22.06 -4.48 -17.82
CA GLN A 59 -23.02 -5.14 -18.70
C GLN A 59 -24.29 -4.30 -18.55
N ASP A 60 -24.55 -3.44 -19.54
CA ASP A 60 -25.78 -2.67 -19.81
C ASP A 60 -25.47 -1.27 -20.39
N VAL A 61 -24.59 -1.21 -21.38
CA VAL A 61 -24.78 -0.25 -22.48
C VAL A 61 -24.54 -1.03 -23.77
N ALA A 62 -25.44 -1.98 -24.02
CA ALA A 62 -25.65 -2.47 -25.37
C ALA A 62 -26.11 -1.28 -26.22
N ASP A 63 -25.28 -0.92 -27.19
CA ASP A 63 -25.68 -0.70 -28.58
C ASP A 63 -27.15 -0.31 -28.77
N GLN A 64 -27.42 0.99 -28.88
CA GLN A 64 -28.60 1.46 -29.61
C GLN A 64 -28.10 2.15 -30.89
N PRO A 65 -28.18 1.51 -32.07
CA PRO A 65 -28.11 2.23 -33.33
C PRO A 65 -29.41 3.01 -33.47
N THR A 66 -29.39 4.30 -33.13
CA THR A 66 -30.52 5.20 -33.39
C THR A 66 -30.56 5.53 -34.88
N GLU A 67 -31.02 4.58 -35.69
CA GLU A 67 -31.53 4.84 -37.03
C GLU A 67 -33.02 5.22 -36.93
N GLN A 68 -33.29 6.45 -37.39
CA GLN A 68 -34.47 6.86 -38.15
C GLN A 68 -35.85 6.33 -37.73
N HIS A 69 -36.64 7.19 -37.07
CA HIS A 69 -38.04 7.38 -37.47
C HIS A 69 -38.52 8.82 -37.18
N SER A 70 -39.25 9.36 -38.16
CA SER A 70 -39.89 10.68 -38.29
C SER A 70 -39.03 11.84 -38.79
#